data_AF-A0A0F9UID0-F1
#
_entry.id   AF-A0A0F9UID0-F1
#
_cell.length_a   1.000
_cell.length_b   1.000
_cell.length_c   1.000
_cell.angle_alpha   90.00
_cell.angle_beta   90.00
_cell.angle_gamma   90.00
#
_symmetry.space_group_name_H-M   'P 1'
#
loop_
_entity.id
_entity.type
_entity.pdbx_description
1 polymer ?
#
loop_
_entity_poly.entity_id
_entity_poly.type
_entity_poly.pdbx_seq_one_letter_code
_entity_poly.pdbx_strand_id
1 'polypeptide(L)'
;MTDKKVNEADSIWAEIRNLPIEMFALPNQRVENHLLRVRGVPNELYLTAKSPAALPALEALLGGQVTLRVERTAEGDPINVSHPKFEMEETELYIVIRRHVPPTERLELQPVATRASDNMVVVPGEVDSPVLHAPLAPKVVKPE
;
A
#
# COMPACT_ATOMS: atom_id res chain seq x y z
N MET A 1 14.55 23.34 5.39
CA MET A 1 13.88 22.75 4.22
C MET A 1 12.73 21.93 4.77
N THR A 2 11.49 22.41 4.62
CA THR A 2 10.32 21.78 5.22
C THR A 2 9.94 20.60 4.32
N ASP A 3 10.08 19.38 4.81
CA ASP A 3 9.54 18.18 4.17
C ASP A 3 8.08 18.44 3.82
N LYS A 4 7.81 18.64 2.52
CA LYS A 4 6.48 18.83 2.00
C LYS A 4 5.81 17.47 2.10
N LYS A 5 5.21 17.17 3.26
CA LYS A 5 4.40 15.96 3.47
C LYS A 5 3.50 15.79 2.25
N VAL A 6 3.75 14.72 1.50
CA VAL A 6 2.91 14.37 0.35
C VAL A 6 1.50 14.18 0.92
N ASN A 7 0.58 15.03 0.49
CA ASN A 7 -0.80 14.98 0.90
C ASN A 7 -1.42 13.76 0.23
N GLU A 8 -1.80 12.75 1.01
CA GLU A 8 -2.31 11.49 0.49
C GLU A 8 -3.59 11.71 -0.34
N ALA A 9 -4.41 12.70 0.02
CA ALA A 9 -5.56 13.08 -0.80
C ALA A 9 -5.16 13.60 -2.20
N ASP A 10 -3.99 14.24 -2.36
CA ASP A 10 -3.45 14.61 -3.67
C ASP A 10 -3.07 13.37 -4.49
N SER A 11 -2.45 12.38 -3.84
CA SER A 11 -2.06 11.11 -4.46
C SER A 11 -3.28 10.32 -4.92
N ILE A 12 -4.26 10.12 -4.03
CA ILE A 12 -5.51 9.41 -4.35
C ILE A 12 -6.21 10.10 -5.53
N TRP A 13 -6.32 11.43 -5.51
CA TRP A 13 -6.95 12.17 -6.60
C TRP A 13 -6.21 12.00 -7.93
N ALA A 14 -4.87 12.07 -7.92
CA ALA A 14 -4.07 11.89 -9.12
C ALA A 14 -4.26 10.49 -9.73
N GLU A 15 -4.43 9.48 -8.89
CA GLU A 15 -4.70 8.10 -9.31
C GLU A 15 -6.10 7.94 -9.93
N ILE A 16 -7.14 8.49 -9.29
CA ILE A 16 -8.53 8.18 -9.70
C ILE A 16 -9.11 9.13 -10.75
N ARG A 17 -8.69 10.40 -10.80
CA ARG A 17 -9.36 11.45 -11.60
C ARG A 17 -9.49 11.13 -13.09
N ASN A 18 -8.52 10.39 -13.61
CA ASN A 18 -8.40 10.04 -15.03
C ASN A 18 -9.01 8.68 -15.37
N LEU A 19 -9.47 7.94 -14.37
CA LEU A 19 -10.03 6.62 -14.58
C LEU A 19 -11.37 6.73 -15.33
N PRO A 20 -11.63 5.80 -16.26
CA PRO A 20 -12.92 5.75 -16.94
C PRO A 20 -14.01 5.43 -15.92
N ILE A 21 -15.11 6.18 -15.97
CA ILE A 21 -16.28 5.95 -15.12
C ILE A 21 -17.45 5.56 -16.00
N GLU A 22 -18.05 4.40 -15.71
CA GLU A 22 -19.15 3.87 -16.52
C GLU A 22 -20.46 4.52 -16.11
N MET A 23 -20.88 5.53 -16.87
CA MET A 23 -22.19 6.13 -16.72
C MET A 23 -23.09 5.57 -17.81
N PHE A 24 -24.09 4.77 -17.44
CA PHE A 24 -25.01 3.98 -18.30
C PHE A 24 -25.24 4.47 -19.75
N ALA A 25 -25.41 5.77 -19.96
CA ALA A 25 -25.73 6.36 -21.27
C ALA A 25 -24.61 7.21 -21.89
N LEU A 26 -23.45 7.36 -21.24
CA LEU A 26 -22.36 8.25 -21.65
C LEU A 26 -21.05 7.47 -21.74
N PRO A 27 -20.56 7.13 -22.95
CA PRO A 27 -19.25 6.52 -23.12
C PRO A 27 -18.12 7.53 -22.89
N ASN A 28 -16.91 7.02 -22.65
CA ASN A 28 -15.66 7.79 -22.53
C ASN A 28 -15.67 8.86 -21.42
N GLN A 29 -16.48 8.66 -20.38
CA GLN A 29 -16.50 9.56 -19.23
C GLN A 29 -15.36 9.21 -18.27
N ARG A 30 -14.87 10.22 -17.55
CA ARG A 30 -13.86 10.09 -16.49
C ARG A 30 -14.40 10.63 -15.17
N VAL A 31 -13.78 10.20 -14.08
CA VAL A 31 -14.08 10.65 -12.72
C VAL A 31 -14.13 12.18 -12.62
N GLU A 32 -13.12 12.89 -13.14
CA GLU A 32 -13.06 14.36 -13.07
C GLU A 32 -14.18 15.10 -13.83
N ASN A 33 -14.83 14.44 -14.79
CA ASN A 33 -15.95 15.05 -15.50
C ASN A 33 -17.16 15.21 -14.57
N HIS A 34 -17.35 14.28 -13.64
CA HIS A 34 -18.56 14.17 -12.80
C HIS A 34 -18.32 14.44 -11.33
N LEU A 35 -17.07 14.39 -10.87
CA LEU A 35 -16.69 14.59 -9.47
C LEU A 35 -15.77 15.80 -9.35
N LEU A 36 -16.03 16.62 -8.35
CA LEU A 36 -15.20 17.76 -7.98
C LEU A 36 -14.48 17.44 -6.69
N ARG A 37 -13.16 17.62 -6.71
CA ARG A 37 -12.37 17.56 -5.49
C ARG A 37 -12.62 18.79 -4.62
N VAL A 38 -12.91 18.53 -3.35
CA VAL A 38 -13.06 19.56 -2.32
C VAL A 38 -11.81 19.56 -1.44
N ARG A 39 -11.45 20.73 -0.92
CA ARG A 39 -10.38 20.83 0.08
C ARG A 39 -10.88 20.24 1.40
N GLY A 40 -10.15 19.27 1.93
CA GLY A 40 -10.44 18.65 3.21
C GLY A 40 -9.15 18.32 3.96
N VAL A 41 -9.18 17.26 4.77
CA VAL A 41 -8.01 16.80 5.53
C VAL A 41 -6.99 16.11 4.61
N PRO A 42 -5.69 16.12 4.92
CA PRO A 42 -4.66 15.62 4.01
C PRO A 42 -4.64 14.09 3.80
N ASN A 43 -5.35 13.32 4.62
CA ASN A 43 -5.34 11.86 4.55
C ASN A 43 -6.55 11.27 3.81
N GLU A 44 -7.54 12.11 3.50
CA GLU A 44 -8.82 11.67 2.92
C GLU A 44 -9.17 12.57 1.74
N LEU A 45 -9.62 11.95 0.67
CA LEU A 45 -10.08 12.66 -0.51
C LEU A 45 -11.58 12.94 -0.38
N TYR A 46 -11.92 14.21 -0.30
CA TYR A 46 -13.31 14.68 -0.31
C TYR A 46 -13.73 15.03 -1.72
N LEU A 47 -14.84 14.45 -2.17
CA LEU A 47 -15.44 14.70 -3.47
C LEU A 47 -16.89 15.16 -3.32
N THR A 48 -17.33 15.99 -4.26
CA THR A 48 -18.74 16.31 -4.47
C THR A 48 -19.14 15.87 -5.87
N ALA A 49 -20.25 15.14 -5.97
CA ALA A 49 -20.80 14.71 -7.25
C ALA A 49 -21.56 15.87 -7.91
N LYS A 50 -21.26 16.14 -9.20
CA LYS A 50 -22.04 17.05 -10.04
C LYS A 50 -23.35 16.40 -10.51
N SER A 51 -23.38 15.08 -10.54
CA SER A 51 -24.53 14.28 -10.97
C SER A 51 -24.75 13.13 -9.99
N PRO A 52 -25.99 12.89 -9.53
CA PRO A 52 -26.29 11.80 -8.61
C PRO A 52 -25.99 10.43 -9.22
N ALA A 53 -26.03 10.30 -10.55
CA ALA A 53 -25.69 9.06 -11.23
C ALA A 53 -24.18 8.73 -11.17
N ALA A 54 -23.32 9.67 -10.76
CA ALA A 54 -21.89 9.45 -10.65
C ALA A 54 -21.51 8.57 -9.45
N LEU A 55 -22.34 8.56 -8.40
CA LEU A 55 -22.08 7.78 -7.20
C LEU A 55 -22.01 6.28 -7.50
N PRO A 56 -23.07 5.60 -7.99
CA PRO A 56 -23.03 4.15 -8.23
C PRO A 56 -21.93 3.75 -9.21
N ALA A 57 -21.63 4.61 -10.19
CA ALA A 57 -20.55 4.40 -11.14
C ALA A 57 -19.15 4.50 -10.48
N LEU A 58 -19.00 5.41 -9.50
CA LEU A 58 -17.78 5.54 -8.71
C LEU A 58 -17.60 4.34 -7.77
N GLU A 59 -18.67 3.85 -7.13
CA GLU A 59 -18.59 2.66 -6.26
C GLU A 59 -18.12 1.44 -7.05
N ALA A 60 -18.71 1.21 -8.22
CA ALA A 60 -18.32 0.12 -9.11
C ALA A 60 -16.85 0.24 -9.56
N LEU A 61 -16.43 1.46 -9.94
CA LEU A 61 -15.06 1.74 -10.34
C LEU A 61 -14.06 1.44 -9.22
N LEU A 62 -14.32 1.95 -8.00
CA LEU A 62 -13.43 1.77 -6.86
C LEU A 62 -13.44 0.31 -6.36
N GLY A 63 -14.58 -0.38 -6.42
CA GLY A 63 -14.68 -1.81 -6.10
C GLY A 63 -13.84 -2.70 -7.02
N GLY A 64 -13.61 -2.27 -8.26
CA GLY A 64 -12.68 -2.93 -9.20
C GLY A 64 -11.20 -2.66 -8.92
N GLN A 65 -10.87 -1.68 -8.08
CA GLN A 65 -9.49 -1.38 -7.70
C GLN A 65 -9.07 -2.27 -6.53
N VAL A 66 -8.34 -3.35 -6.83
CA VAL A 66 -7.82 -4.27 -5.81
C VAL A 66 -6.30 -4.23 -5.72
N THR A 67 -5.78 -4.52 -4.52
CA THR A 67 -4.37 -4.75 -4.26
C THR A 67 -4.18 -6.23 -3.91
N LEU A 68 -3.28 -6.90 -4.63
CA LEU A 68 -2.90 -8.29 -4.33
C LEU A 68 -1.79 -8.32 -3.29
N ARG A 69 -1.92 -9.21 -2.31
CA ARG A 69 -0.92 -9.43 -1.29
C ARG A 69 -0.70 -10.91 -1.05
N VAL A 70 0.51 -11.26 -0.64
CA VAL A 70 0.84 -12.63 -0.24
C VAL A 70 0.64 -12.74 1.27
N GLU A 71 -0.30 -13.57 1.69
CA GLU A 71 -0.50 -13.95 3.08
C GLU A 71 -0.05 -15.40 3.29
N ARG A 72 0.21 -15.80 4.53
CA ARG A 72 0.55 -17.20 4.87
C ARG A 72 -0.63 -17.84 5.56
N THR A 73 -0.99 -19.06 5.13
CA THR A 73 -1.99 -19.86 5.84
C THR A 73 -1.45 -20.34 7.19
N ALA A 74 -2.30 -20.98 8.00
CA ALA A 74 -1.89 -21.58 9.27
C ALA A 74 -0.80 -22.65 9.08
N GLU A 75 -0.73 -23.27 7.90
CA GLU A 75 0.24 -24.27 7.50
C GLU A 75 1.53 -23.65 6.91
N GLY A 76 1.57 -22.32 6.73
CA GLY A 76 2.73 -21.58 6.25
C GLY A 76 2.82 -21.41 4.72
N ASP A 77 1.84 -21.91 3.98
CA ASP A 77 1.81 -21.81 2.52
C ASP A 77 1.45 -20.38 2.06
N PRO A 78 2.14 -19.83 1.05
CA PRO A 78 1.84 -18.51 0.53
C PRO A 78 0.55 -18.55 -0.30
N ILE A 79 -0.42 -17.71 0.06
CA ILE A 79 -1.66 -17.49 -0.68
C ILE A 79 -1.76 -16.04 -1.15
N ASN A 80 -2.30 -15.83 -2.35
CA ASN A 80 -2.59 -14.49 -2.84
C ASN A 80 -3.98 -14.06 -2.36
N VAL A 81 -4.05 -12.99 -1.59
CA VAL A 81 -5.29 -12.39 -1.09
C VAL A 81 -5.48 -11.04 -1.76
N SER A 82 -6.66 -10.82 -2.33
CA SER A 82 -7.07 -9.54 -2.91
C SER A 82 -7.80 -8.71 -1.87
N HIS A 83 -7.33 -7.49 -1.66
CA HIS A 83 -8.00 -6.49 -0.81
C HIS A 83 -8.46 -5.31 -1.67
N PRO A 84 -9.57 -4.63 -1.33
CA PRO A 84 -9.90 -3.37 -1.97
C PRO A 84 -8.74 -2.38 -1.77
N LYS A 85 -8.46 -1.57 -2.77
CA LYS A 85 -7.39 -0.55 -2.70
C LYS A 85 -7.87 0.71 -1.98
N PHE A 86 -9.16 1.01 -2.13
CA PHE A 86 -9.80 2.20 -1.57
C PHE A 86 -11.02 1.81 -0.75
N GLU A 87 -11.29 2.60 0.28
CA GLU A 87 -12.57 2.61 0.98
C GLU A 87 -13.31 3.89 0.60
N MET A 88 -14.64 3.79 0.50
CA MET A 88 -15.51 4.91 0.17
C MET A 88 -16.61 5.02 1.23
N GLU A 89 -16.85 6.24 1.68
CA GLU A 89 -17.93 6.59 2.61
C GLU A 89 -18.75 7.74 2.02
N GLU A 90 -20.06 7.57 1.95
CA GLU A 90 -20.98 8.62 1.53
C GLU A 90 -21.53 9.34 2.77
N THR A 91 -21.50 10.67 2.73
CA THR A 91 -22.15 11.54 3.71
C THR A 91 -23.18 12.42 2.99
N GLU A 92 -23.96 13.20 3.75
CA GLU A 92 -24.96 14.11 3.17
C GLU A 92 -24.37 15.18 2.24
N LEU A 93 -23.08 15.55 2.41
CA LEU A 93 -22.45 16.65 1.69
C LEU A 93 -21.27 16.22 0.80
N TYR A 94 -20.60 15.13 1.17
CA TYR A 94 -19.35 14.70 0.56
C TYR A 94 -19.28 13.18 0.41
N ILE A 95 -18.55 12.77 -0.62
CA ILE A 95 -18.05 11.41 -0.76
C ILE A 95 -16.60 11.44 -0.27
N VAL A 96 -16.28 10.59 0.70
CA VAL A 96 -14.95 10.48 1.29
C VAL A 96 -14.28 9.21 0.79
N ILE A 97 -13.08 9.35 0.22
CA ILE A 97 -12.26 8.22 -0.24
C ILE A 97 -10.97 8.17 0.56
N ARG A 98 -10.63 7.01 1.09
CA ARG A 98 -9.37 6.74 1.79
C ARG A 98 -8.72 5.47 1.25
N ARG A 99 -7.41 5.32 1.47
CA ARG A 99 -6.75 4.04 1.16
C ARG A 99 -7.25 2.98 2.13
N HIS A 100 -7.51 1.80 1.60
CA HIS A 100 -7.84 0.67 2.45
C HIS A 100 -6.59 0.25 3.23
N VAL A 101 -6.76 0.13 4.55
CA VAL A 101 -5.76 -0.45 5.44
C VAL A 101 -6.32 -1.77 5.97
N PRO A 102 -5.74 -2.91 5.57
CA PRO A 102 -6.15 -4.22 6.04
C PRO A 102 -6.16 -4.28 7.58
N PRO A 103 -7.07 -5.06 8.18
CA PRO A 103 -7.17 -5.17 9.64
C PRO A 103 -5.86 -5.58 10.32
N THR A 104 -5.02 -6.37 9.64
CA THR A 104 -3.71 -6.83 10.13
C THR A 104 -2.69 -5.71 10.33
N GLU A 105 -2.85 -4.58 9.64
CA GLU A 105 -1.95 -3.42 9.74
C GLU A 105 -2.53 -2.28 10.59
N ARG A 106 -3.79 -2.41 11.04
CA ARG A 106 -4.37 -1.44 11.96
C ARG A 106 -3.67 -1.58 13.31
N LEU A 107 -2.75 -0.66 13.59
CA LEU A 107 -2.00 -0.55 14.85
C LEU A 107 -2.89 -0.60 16.10
N GLU A 108 -4.17 -0.23 15.97
CA GLU A 108 -5.18 -0.25 17.03
C GLU A 108 -5.68 -1.65 17.42
N LEU A 109 -5.46 -2.67 16.58
CA LEU A 109 -5.83 -4.06 16.83
C LEU A 109 -4.65 -4.92 17.27
N GLN A 110 -3.45 -4.35 17.38
CA GLN A 110 -2.36 -5.09 18.01
C GLN A 110 -2.73 -5.25 19.49
N PRO A 111 -2.85 -6.50 20.02
CA PRO A 111 -2.95 -6.66 21.45
C PRO A 111 -1.75 -5.94 22.03
N VAL A 112 -2.01 -4.98 22.91
CA VAL A 112 -0.96 -4.31 23.69
C VAL A 112 -0.21 -5.45 24.36
N ALA A 113 0.93 -5.82 23.76
CA ALA A 113 1.78 -6.85 24.29
C ALA A 113 2.22 -6.32 25.64
N THR A 114 1.52 -6.76 26.67
CA THR A 114 1.86 -6.47 28.05
C THR A 114 3.24 -7.07 28.19
N ARG A 115 4.24 -6.19 28.33
CA ARG A 115 5.63 -6.57 28.55
C ARG A 115 5.70 -7.42 29.81
N ALA A 116 5.54 -8.73 29.65
CA ALA A 116 6.01 -9.70 30.60
C ALA A 116 7.49 -9.87 30.29
N SER A 117 8.30 -9.18 31.10
CA SER A 117 9.72 -9.43 31.27
C SER A 117 9.95 -10.92 31.48
N ASP A 118 10.75 -11.56 30.63
CA ASP A 118 11.81 -12.48 31.07
C ASP A 118 12.74 -12.88 29.91
N ASN A 119 14.03 -12.60 30.11
CA ASN A 119 15.21 -13.24 29.55
C ASN A 119 15.25 -13.69 28.07
N MET A 120 15.87 -12.85 27.23
CA MET A 120 16.94 -13.35 26.35
C MET A 120 17.99 -12.25 26.12
N VAL A 121 19.20 -12.50 26.62
CA VAL A 121 20.38 -11.67 26.40
C VAL A 121 20.84 -11.88 24.95
N VAL A 122 20.71 -10.86 24.11
CA VAL A 122 21.37 -10.84 22.79
C VAL A 122 22.75 -10.20 22.98
N VAL A 123 23.79 -11.03 22.90
CA VAL A 123 25.18 -10.59 22.80
C VAL A 123 25.41 -10.03 21.37
N PRO A 124 25.97 -8.83 21.19
CA PRO A 124 26.29 -8.31 19.86
C PRO A 124 27.54 -9.01 19.30
N GLY A 125 27.37 -9.78 18.23
CA GLY A 125 28.48 -10.35 17.47
C GLY A 125 29.09 -9.31 16.53
N GLU A 126 30.20 -8.72 16.96
CA GLU A 126 31.09 -7.89 16.16
C GLU A 126 31.69 -8.69 14.98
N VAL A 127 31.82 -8.00 13.85
CA VAL A 127 32.45 -8.49 12.62
C VAL A 127 33.97 -8.54 12.79
N ASP A 128 34.58 -9.72 12.69
CA ASP A 128 36.05 -9.84 12.57
C ASP A 128 36.41 -10.76 11.39
N SER A 129 37.12 -10.17 10.42
CA SER A 129 37.69 -10.85 9.26
C SER A 129 39.06 -11.42 9.62
N PRO A 130 39.39 -12.68 9.30
CA PRO A 130 40.77 -13.13 9.32
C PRO A 130 41.39 -13.11 7.91
N VAL A 131 42.52 -12.41 7.79
CA VAL A 131 43.40 -12.34 6.62
C VAL A 131 44.69 -13.14 6.87
N LEU A 132 45.13 -13.84 5.81
CA LEU A 132 46.47 -14.41 5.50
C LEU A 132 46.90 -15.78 6.09
N HIS A 133 47.09 -16.79 5.22
CA HIS A 133 48.42 -17.17 4.69
C HIS A 133 48.30 -18.24 3.57
N ALA A 134 49.11 -18.10 2.52
CA ALA A 134 49.18 -18.97 1.34
C ALA A 134 49.90 -20.31 1.58
N PRO A 135 49.73 -21.30 0.67
CA PRO A 135 50.88 -22.09 0.24
C PRO A 135 50.98 -22.34 -1.28
N LEU A 136 52.16 -21.99 -1.81
CA LEU A 136 53.05 -22.71 -2.73
C LEU A 136 52.49 -23.54 -3.92
N ALA A 137 52.90 -23.12 -5.12
CA ALA A 137 52.72 -23.80 -6.41
C ALA A 137 53.45 -25.16 -6.52
N PRO A 138 52.91 -26.13 -7.27
CA PRO A 138 53.67 -27.29 -7.74
C PRO A 138 54.44 -26.97 -9.03
N LYS A 139 55.75 -27.27 -9.02
CA LYS A 139 56.63 -27.34 -10.20
C LYS A 139 56.19 -28.51 -11.10
N VAL A 140 55.93 -28.24 -12.37
CA VAL A 140 55.97 -29.28 -13.43
C VAL A 140 57.18 -29.01 -14.31
N VAL A 141 58.10 -29.97 -14.27
CA VAL A 141 59.31 -30.09 -15.06
C VAL A 141 58.94 -30.61 -16.46
N LYS A 142 59.52 -30.02 -17.52
CA LYS A 142 59.43 -30.50 -18.90
C LYS A 142 60.22 -31.82 -19.06
N PRO A 143 59.75 -32.80 -19.85
CA PRO A 143 60.61 -33.84 -20.39
C PRO A 143 61.27 -33.38 -21.70
N GLU A 144 62.43 -33.98 -21.95
CA GLU A 144 63.38 -33.80 -23.07
C GLU A 144 62.82 -34.04 -24.47
#